data_AF-A0A7V9KXU4-F1
#
_entry.id   AF-A0A7V9KXU4-F1
#
_cell.length_a   1.000
_cell.length_b   1.000
_cell.length_c   1.000
_cell.angle_alpha   90.00
_cell.angle_beta   90.00
_cell.angle_gamma   90.00
#
_symmetry.space_group_name_H-M   'P 1'
#
loop_
_entity.id
_entity.type
_entity.pdbx_description
1 polymer ?
#
loop_
_entity_poly.entity_id
_entity_poly.type
_entity_poly.pdbx_seq_one_letter_code
_entity_poly.pdbx_strand_id
1 'polypeptide(L)'
;MRPNLVGNPAVVATIEVYPRETPEERADTLVEVEVDEDLTVFASTIEEWFAPRQAWDFTLREGHDFGRANNVEVRLLFVAGEQTSSLGFRLDQVDEATDTGDELVLRFEEQDGIAKLARLSSNGLEVDLFRILTYT
;
A
#
# COMPACT_ATOMS: atom_id res chain seq x y z
N MET A 1 41.70 11.74 -16.17
CA MET A 1 41.03 10.51 -15.70
C MET A 1 40.11 10.92 -14.56
N ARG A 2 38.80 10.95 -14.75
CA ARG A 2 37.82 11.29 -13.70
C ARG A 2 37.38 9.97 -13.05
N PRO A 3 37.31 9.86 -11.71
CA PRO A 3 36.79 8.65 -11.09
C PRO A 3 35.29 8.54 -11.35
N ASN A 4 34.85 7.35 -11.77
CA ASN A 4 33.46 6.97 -11.92
C ASN A 4 32.75 7.13 -10.58
N LEU A 5 31.64 7.87 -10.57
CA LEU A 5 30.65 7.83 -9.50
C LEU A 5 30.06 6.43 -9.49
N VAL A 6 30.43 5.62 -8.50
CA VAL A 6 29.73 4.39 -8.17
C VAL A 6 28.31 4.82 -7.78
N GLY A 7 27.32 4.46 -8.60
CA GLY A 7 25.92 4.62 -8.24
C GLY A 7 25.70 3.93 -6.91
N ASN A 8 25.16 4.67 -5.94
CA ASN A 8 24.74 4.10 -4.67
C ASN A 8 23.85 2.89 -4.99
N PRO A 9 24.12 1.67 -4.48
CA PRO A 9 23.11 0.62 -4.56
C PRO A 9 21.84 1.19 -3.95
N ALA A 10 20.71 1.07 -4.65
CA ALA A 10 19.42 1.41 -4.07
C ALA A 10 19.36 0.76 -2.68
N VAL A 11 19.04 1.55 -1.65
CA VAL A 11 18.91 1.02 -0.29
C VAL A 11 17.67 0.13 -0.33
N VAL A 12 17.90 -1.18 -0.37
CA VAL A 12 16.84 -2.17 -0.36
C VAL A 12 16.37 -2.33 1.08
N ALA A 13 15.10 -2.03 1.33
CA ALA A 13 14.45 -2.28 2.61
C ALA A 13 13.60 -3.56 2.51
N THR A 14 13.16 -4.09 3.65
CA THR A 14 12.31 -5.29 3.69
C THR A 14 11.02 -5.03 4.47
N ILE A 15 9.93 -5.65 4.04
CA ILE A 15 8.64 -5.67 4.73
C ILE A 15 8.25 -7.13 4.97
N GLU A 16 7.81 -7.44 6.20
CA GLU A 16 7.20 -8.73 6.52
C GLU A 16 5.75 -8.77 6.07
N VAL A 17 5.38 -9.77 5.29
CA VAL A 17 4.03 -9.93 4.73
C VAL A 17 3.51 -11.33 4.92
N TYR A 18 2.18 -11.47 4.95
CA TYR A 18 1.58 -12.80 4.87
C TYR A 18 1.86 -13.42 3.50
N PRO A 19 2.21 -14.71 3.44
CA PRO A 19 2.40 -15.37 2.17
C PRO A 19 1.08 -15.48 1.39
N ARG A 20 1.22 -15.80 0.10
CA ARG A 20 0.11 -15.95 -0.83
C ARG A 20 -0.82 -17.09 -0.39
N GLU A 21 -2.09 -16.98 -0.75
CA GLU A 21 -3.09 -18.00 -0.43
C GLU A 21 -3.01 -19.26 -1.34
N THR A 22 -1.81 -19.71 -1.70
CA THR A 22 -1.65 -20.99 -2.41
C THR A 22 -1.55 -22.14 -1.40
N PRO A 23 -2.08 -23.35 -1.70
CA PRO A 23 -2.06 -24.47 -0.74
C PRO A 23 -0.67 -24.83 -0.19
N GLU A 24 0.40 -24.56 -0.94
CA GLU A 24 1.78 -24.82 -0.56
C GLU A 24 2.39 -23.68 0.28
N GLU A 25 1.88 -22.45 0.13
CA GLU A 25 2.42 -21.23 0.75
C GLU A 25 1.56 -20.71 1.90
N ARG A 26 0.52 -21.44 2.36
CA ARG A 26 -0.18 -21.18 3.64
C ARG A 26 0.71 -21.47 4.87
N ALA A 27 1.93 -20.98 4.86
CA ALA A 27 2.77 -20.95 6.04
C ALA A 27 2.20 -19.87 6.97
N ASP A 28 2.03 -20.18 8.25
CA ASP A 28 1.70 -19.19 9.29
C ASP A 28 2.91 -18.27 9.60
N THR A 29 3.97 -18.35 8.79
CA THR A 29 5.21 -17.60 8.94
C THR A 29 5.22 -16.48 7.91
N LEU A 30 5.48 -15.25 8.37
CA LEU A 30 5.65 -14.10 7.49
C LEU A 30 6.85 -14.29 6.57
N VAL A 31 6.78 -13.68 5.40
CA VAL A 31 7.85 -13.67 4.40
C VAL A 31 8.38 -12.24 4.27
N GLU A 32 9.70 -12.10 4.20
CA GLU A 32 10.33 -10.81 3.91
C GLU A 32 10.29 -10.54 2.40
N VAL A 33 9.75 -9.39 2.03
CA VAL A 33 9.76 -8.89 0.65
C VAL A 33 10.66 -7.67 0.56
N GLU A 34 11.60 -7.70 -0.37
CA GLU A 34 12.44 -6.56 -0.70
C GLU A 34 11.61 -5.46 -1.39
N VAL A 35 11.70 -4.25 -0.85
CA VAL A 35 10.97 -3.07 -1.31
C VAL A 35 11.85 -1.83 -1.37
N ASP A 36 11.42 -0.85 -2.17
CA ASP A 36 11.94 0.50 -2.11
C ASP A 36 11.68 1.15 -0.73
N GLU A 37 12.60 1.98 -0.26
CA GLU A 37 12.57 2.59 1.07
C GLU A 37 11.28 3.38 1.32
N ASP A 38 10.80 4.15 0.34
CA ASP A 38 9.57 4.95 0.46
C ASP A 38 8.33 4.08 0.74
N LEU A 39 8.31 2.84 0.25
CA LEU A 39 7.20 1.91 0.49
C LEU A 39 7.13 1.47 1.96
N THR A 40 8.28 1.40 2.64
CA THR A 40 8.29 1.13 4.09
C THR A 40 7.65 2.27 4.87
N VAL A 41 7.89 3.52 4.45
CA VAL A 41 7.29 4.70 5.06
C VAL A 41 5.77 4.70 4.87
N PHE A 42 5.29 4.36 3.67
CA PHE A 42 3.85 4.23 3.43
C PHE A 42 3.23 3.12 4.26
N ALA A 43 3.85 1.93 4.31
CA ALA A 43 3.35 0.83 5.13
C ALA A 43 3.26 1.20 6.62
N SER A 44 4.31 1.82 7.17
CA SER A 44 4.32 2.26 8.57
C SER A 44 3.28 3.35 8.84
N THR A 45 3.13 4.33 7.95
CA THR A 45 2.12 5.39 8.09
C THR A 45 0.70 4.81 8.12
N ILE A 46 0.41 3.85 7.24
CA ILE A 46 -0.89 3.16 7.22
C ILE A 46 -1.06 2.35 8.52
N GLU A 47 -0.08 1.53 8.88
CA GLU A 47 -0.16 0.68 10.08
C GLU A 47 -0.40 1.50 11.36
N GLU A 48 0.35 2.58 11.55
CA GLU A 48 0.23 3.48 12.71
C GLU A 48 -1.17 4.11 12.81
N TRP A 49 -1.76 4.50 11.68
CA TRP A 49 -3.12 5.02 11.65
C TRP A 49 -4.15 3.94 11.99
N PHE A 50 -3.95 2.70 11.54
CA PHE A 50 -4.86 1.58 11.83
C PHE A 50 -4.76 1.10 13.29
N ALA A 51 -3.57 1.10 13.89
CA ALA A 51 -3.29 0.52 15.19
C ALA A 51 -4.29 0.90 16.32
N PRO A 52 -4.74 2.16 16.48
CA PRO A 52 -5.72 2.51 17.51
C PRO A 52 -7.19 2.25 17.13
N ARG A 53 -7.51 1.83 15.90
CA ARG A 53 -8.88 1.84 15.33
C ARG A 53 -9.46 0.43 15.17
N GLN A 54 -10.28 0.01 16.14
CA GLN A 54 -10.88 -1.34 16.15
C GLN A 54 -11.82 -1.66 14.98
N ALA A 55 -12.41 -0.65 14.33
CA ALA A 55 -13.29 -0.86 13.19
C ALA A 55 -12.53 -1.13 11.88
N TRP A 56 -11.21 -1.08 11.92
CA TRP A 56 -10.33 -1.14 10.76
C TRP A 56 -9.32 -2.27 10.91
N ASP A 57 -9.18 -3.09 9.87
CA ASP A 57 -8.14 -4.11 9.73
C ASP A 57 -7.24 -3.77 8.54
N PHE A 58 -5.92 -3.85 8.76
CA PHE A 58 -4.88 -3.69 7.76
C PHE A 58 -4.11 -5.00 7.61
N THR A 59 -3.84 -5.41 6.37
CA THR A 59 -3.07 -6.61 6.10
C THR A 59 -2.14 -6.38 4.92
N LEU A 60 -0.88 -6.78 5.09
CA LEU A 60 0.11 -6.87 4.03
C LEU A 60 0.25 -8.32 3.57
N ARG A 61 0.22 -8.53 2.26
CA ARG A 61 0.40 -9.84 1.63
C ARG A 61 1.46 -9.78 0.55
N GLU A 62 2.14 -10.91 0.36
CA GLU A 62 2.94 -11.10 -0.83
C GLU A 62 2.02 -11.09 -2.05
N GLY A 63 2.35 -10.27 -3.04
CA GLY A 63 1.52 -10.10 -4.23
C GLY A 63 1.55 -11.30 -5.17
N HIS A 64 0.60 -11.36 -6.08
CA HIS A 64 0.46 -12.50 -6.99
C HIS A 64 1.41 -12.45 -8.22
N ASP A 65 2.07 -11.33 -8.46
CA ASP A 65 2.97 -11.12 -9.62
C ASP A 65 4.38 -11.69 -9.36
N PHE A 66 4.64 -12.93 -9.78
CA PHE A 66 5.94 -13.58 -9.59
C PHE A 66 7.10 -12.81 -10.25
N GLY A 67 8.21 -12.68 -9.51
CA GLY A 67 9.46 -12.09 -10.01
C GLY A 67 9.42 -10.58 -10.17
N ARG A 68 8.35 -9.92 -9.72
CA ARG A 68 8.25 -8.46 -9.70
C ARG A 68 8.86 -7.91 -8.41
N ALA A 69 9.57 -6.79 -8.52
CA ALA A 69 10.02 -6.03 -7.36
C ALA A 69 8.81 -5.42 -6.61
N ASN A 70 8.99 -5.05 -5.34
CA ASN A 70 7.96 -4.38 -4.54
C ASN A 70 6.64 -5.16 -4.47
N ASN A 71 6.70 -6.49 -4.44
CA ASN A 71 5.54 -7.34 -4.61
C ASN A 71 4.73 -7.48 -3.30
N VAL A 72 4.17 -6.35 -2.85
CA VAL A 72 3.37 -6.24 -1.64
C VAL A 72 1.97 -5.76 -2.02
N GLU A 73 0.96 -6.55 -1.65
CA GLU A 73 -0.45 -6.21 -1.74
C GLU A 73 -0.97 -5.78 -0.36
N VAL A 74 -1.73 -4.69 -0.35
CA VAL A 74 -2.38 -4.14 0.82
C VAL A 74 -3.86 -4.48 0.77
N ARG A 75 -4.40 -4.92 1.91
CA ARG A 75 -5.84 -5.07 2.11
C ARG A 75 -6.28 -4.27 3.32
N LEU A 76 -7.22 -3.37 3.09
CA LEU A 76 -7.90 -2.57 4.09
C LEU A 76 -9.33 -3.07 4.22
N LEU A 77 -9.80 -3.24 5.44
CA LEU A 77 -11.15 -3.66 5.74
C LEU A 77 -11.73 -2.79 6.85
N PHE A 78 -12.88 -2.18 6.58
CA PHE A 78 -13.69 -1.49 7.57
C PHE A 78 -14.90 -2.35 7.92
N VAL A 79 -15.16 -2.54 9.21
CA VAL A 79 -16.36 -3.21 9.74
C VAL A 79 -16.93 -2.40 10.90
N ALA A 80 -18.15 -1.90 10.74
CA ALA A 80 -18.88 -1.22 11.80
C ALA A 80 -20.38 -1.49 11.69
N GLY A 81 -20.94 -2.22 12.67
CA GLY A 81 -22.35 -2.62 12.64
C GLY A 81 -22.68 -3.46 11.39
N GLU A 82 -23.58 -2.96 10.55
CA GLU A 82 -23.98 -3.60 9.28
C GLU A 82 -23.17 -3.09 8.08
N GLN A 83 -22.26 -2.13 8.29
CA GLN A 83 -21.43 -1.56 7.22
C GLN A 83 -20.13 -2.35 7.10
N THR A 84 -19.78 -2.70 5.86
CA THR A 84 -18.49 -3.26 5.50
C THR A 84 -17.97 -2.58 4.25
N SER A 85 -16.68 -2.24 4.24
CA SER A 85 -16.02 -1.69 3.06
C SER A 85 -14.60 -2.23 3.00
N SER A 86 -14.09 -2.49 1.80
CA SER A 86 -12.74 -2.98 1.62
C SER A 86 -12.05 -2.30 0.46
N LEU A 87 -10.74 -2.12 0.59
CA LEU A 87 -9.87 -1.63 -0.46
C LEU A 87 -8.67 -2.56 -0.58
N GLY A 88 -8.43 -3.08 -1.78
CA GLY A 88 -7.25 -3.87 -2.12
C GLY A 88 -6.45 -3.14 -3.18
N PHE A 89 -5.13 -3.04 -3.00
CA PHE A 89 -4.23 -2.38 -3.93
C PHE A 89 -2.80 -2.91 -3.76
N ARG A 90 -1.91 -2.60 -4.71
CA ARG A 90 -0.48 -2.87 -4.53
C ARG A 90 0.17 -1.67 -3.84
N LEU A 91 1.05 -1.92 -2.88
CA LEU A 91 1.70 -0.85 -2.12
C LEU A 91 2.47 0.12 -3.02
N ASP A 92 3.08 -0.39 -4.09
CA ASP A 92 3.81 0.41 -5.08
C ASP A 92 2.92 1.29 -5.97
N GLN A 93 1.59 1.23 -5.85
CA GLN A 93 0.68 2.15 -6.52
C GLN A 93 0.37 3.39 -5.69
N VAL A 94 0.80 3.43 -4.42
CA VAL A 94 0.64 4.59 -3.55
C VAL A 94 1.71 5.60 -3.91
N ASP A 95 1.29 6.79 -4.31
CA ASP A 95 2.19 7.92 -4.54
C ASP A 95 2.36 8.75 -3.26
N GLU A 96 1.35 8.75 -2.37
CA GLU A 96 1.41 9.44 -1.08
C GLU A 96 0.42 8.87 -0.06
N ALA A 97 0.88 8.71 1.18
CA ALA A 97 0.05 8.39 2.34
C ALA A 97 0.14 9.53 3.35
N THR A 98 -1.00 10.14 3.70
CA THR A 98 -1.06 11.26 4.65
C THR A 98 -1.98 10.91 5.81
N ASP A 99 -1.39 10.79 7.00
CA ASP A 99 -2.14 10.75 8.27
C ASP A 99 -2.46 12.17 8.74
N THR A 100 -3.75 12.49 8.86
CA THR A 100 -4.24 13.80 9.34
C THR A 100 -4.68 13.78 10.81
N GLY A 101 -4.48 12.66 11.50
CA GLY A 101 -5.02 12.37 12.82
C GLY A 101 -6.38 11.68 12.73
N ASP A 102 -7.38 12.33 12.13
CA ASP A 102 -8.75 11.78 12.02
C ASP A 102 -8.94 10.90 10.77
N GLU A 103 -8.27 11.27 9.67
CA GLU A 103 -8.37 10.58 8.39
C GLU A 103 -7.00 10.12 7.88
N LEU A 104 -6.99 9.00 7.17
CA LEU A 104 -5.86 8.59 6.35
C LEU A 104 -6.23 8.82 4.88
N VAL A 105 -5.40 9.61 4.20
CA VAL A 105 -5.58 9.94 2.79
C VAL A 105 -4.52 9.21 1.98
N LEU A 106 -4.95 8.35 1.07
CA LEU A 106 -4.09 7.63 0.14
C LEU A 106 -4.28 8.18 -1.25
N ARG A 107 -3.20 8.73 -1.81
CA ARG A 107 -3.15 9.17 -3.20
C ARG A 107 -2.42 8.11 -4.01
N PHE A 108 -3.05 7.68 -5.09
CA PHE A 108 -2.48 6.67 -5.97
C PHE A 108 -1.86 7.33 -7.19
N GLU A 109 -0.89 6.64 -7.79
CA GLU A 109 -0.33 7.01 -9.09
C GLU A 109 -1.45 7.18 -10.14
N GLU A 110 -1.30 8.20 -10.99
CA GLU A 110 -2.18 8.36 -12.15
C GLU A 110 -1.94 7.21 -13.13
N GLN A 111 -3.01 6.53 -13.50
CA GLN A 111 -2.96 5.48 -14.50
C GLN A 111 -4.05 5.69 -15.55
N ASP A 112 -3.65 5.69 -16.82
CA ASP A 112 -4.53 5.83 -17.98
C ASP A 112 -5.42 7.10 -17.94
N GLY A 113 -4.89 8.21 -17.43
CA GLY A 113 -5.65 9.46 -17.26
C GLY A 113 -6.63 9.43 -16.09
N ILE A 114 -6.48 8.49 -15.15
CA ILE A 114 -7.30 8.40 -13.94
C ILE A 114 -6.41 8.58 -12.71
N ALA A 115 -6.64 9.68 -11.98
CA ALA A 115 -6.12 9.82 -10.62
C ALA A 115 -7.12 9.24 -9.62
N LYS A 116 -6.61 8.63 -8.56
CA LYS A 116 -7.43 7.97 -7.54
C LYS A 116 -7.04 8.49 -6.16
N LEU A 117 -8.03 8.72 -5.31
CA LEU A 117 -7.86 9.11 -3.92
C LEU A 117 -8.73 8.20 -3.06
N ALA A 118 -8.17 7.63 -2.00
CA ALA A 118 -8.95 6.97 -0.97
C ALA A 118 -8.85 7.77 0.33
N ARG A 119 -10.00 8.06 0.94
CA ARG A 119 -10.10 8.72 2.25
C ARG A 119 -10.71 7.72 3.22
N LEU A 120 -9.94 7.38 4.26
CA LEU A 120 -10.35 6.48 5.32
C LEU A 120 -10.63 7.31 6.57
N SER A 121 -11.75 7.06 7.23
CA SER A 121 -12.15 7.75 8.46
C SER A 121 -12.76 6.77 9.46
N SER A 122 -13.18 7.26 10.63
CA SER A 122 -13.98 6.48 11.57
C SER A 122 -15.31 5.97 11.00
N ASN A 123 -15.80 6.57 9.91
CA ASN A 123 -17.11 6.30 9.32
C ASN A 123 -17.04 5.37 8.09
N GLY A 124 -15.83 4.96 7.71
CA GLY A 124 -15.59 4.04 6.61
C GLY A 124 -14.71 4.64 5.50
N LEU A 125 -14.85 4.06 4.32
CA LEU A 125 -14.02 4.30 3.14
C LEU A 125 -14.76 5.15 2.10
N GLU A 126 -14.10 6.20 1.62
CA GLU A 126 -14.50 6.95 0.44
C GLU A 126 -13.43 6.82 -0.65
N VAL A 127 -13.83 6.62 -1.91
CA VAL A 127 -12.93 6.52 -3.06
C VAL A 127 -13.38 7.46 -4.15
N ASP A 128 -12.49 8.38 -4.53
CA ASP A 128 -12.70 9.32 -5.61
C ASP A 128 -11.86 8.94 -6.84
N LEU A 129 -12.49 9.01 -8.01
CA LEU A 129 -11.85 8.75 -9.30
C LEU A 129 -11.97 9.99 -10.19
N PHE A 130 -10.83 10.56 -10.58
CA PHE A 130 -10.78 11.77 -11.38
C PHE A 130 -10.28 11.46 -12.80
N ARG A 131 -11.11 11.73 -13.81
CA ARG A 131 -10.67 11.69 -15.21
C ARG A 131 -9.92 12.96 -15.57
N ILE A 132 -8.66 12.82 -15.92
CA ILE A 132 -7.82 13.90 -16.42
C ILE A 132 -8.02 14.01 -17.94
N LEU A 133 -8.43 15.19 -18.39
CA LEU A 133 -8.60 15.51 -19.81
C LEU A 133 -7.44 16.41 -20.24
N THR A 134 -6.49 15.83 -20.98
CA THR A 134 -5.38 16.59 -21.57
C THR A 134 -5.80 17.06 -22.95
N TYR A 135 -5.98 18.37 -23.12
CA TYR A 135 -6.21 18.98 -24.42
C TYR A 135 -4.86 19.44 -24.99
N THR A 136 -4.53 18.96 -26.19
CA THR A 136 -3.40 19.44 -27.01
C THR A 136 -3.83 20.52 -27.98
#